data_AF-A0A3N5VAA2-F1
#
_entry.id   AF-A0A3N5VAA2-F1
#
_cell.length_a   1.000
_cell.length_b   1.000
_cell.length_c   1.000
_cell.angle_alpha   90.00
_cell.angle_beta   90.00
_cell.angle_gamma   90.00
#
_symmetry.space_group_name_H-M   'P 1'
#
loop_
_entity.id
_entity.type
_entity.pdbx_description
1 polymer ?
#
loop_
_entity_poly.entity_id
_entity_poly.type
_entity_poly.pdbx_seq_one_letter_code
_entity_poly.pdbx_strand_id
1 'polypeptide(L)'
;HNAGTTSGTATNWVCWVDDPDTVAGQIRQLAQINSTTQIDLGLASGLTTKIVQVDAQGVMQADGVTPVAGDHTADALPTSENDYSITLWFNWGKFDFVAGGDTDGEYATSEFGYSYNDEETDVAARIGQEVEVIWVNHHGSSHSTNATYVATLNPDVAIVSPGSTNTYGHPDQTVLDRLYNNGTMRYFTQLGDPTRDYYDSVIVNGNVVVQVSNGVDYTVDGDPYVASDPAGGPSNPRTPVVGEVLLNEFLPAPQTLFTTEWVELYNPTGSYLNVGGMWVDDLNAGGGAPRQIPADTILAPGGYYVMEMTNYLNNTGDDVRLLGSDGATLYDTYTYGSTIYDRSFCRIPNGGTWTSGCTATKGLPNQ
;
A
#
# COMPACT_ATOMS: atom_id res chain seq x y z
N HIS A 1 -11.87 3.07 25.44
CA HIS A 1 -11.15 2.71 26.68
C HIS A 1 -10.79 1.27 26.46
N ASN A 2 -9.53 0.94 26.20
CA ASN A 2 -9.16 -0.43 25.93
C ASN A 2 -8.07 -0.88 26.91
N ALA A 3 -8.37 -2.02 27.55
CA ALA A 3 -7.67 -2.95 28.45
C ALA A 3 -6.67 -2.47 29.55
N GLY A 4 -6.70 -3.17 30.70
CA GLY A 4 -5.70 -3.10 31.77
C GLY A 4 -6.11 -2.38 33.07
N THR A 5 -5.67 -2.86 34.24
CA THR A 5 -5.78 -2.11 35.50
C THR A 5 -4.96 -0.84 35.39
N THR A 6 -5.62 0.28 35.09
CA THR A 6 -4.96 1.57 34.98
C THR A 6 -4.22 1.87 36.28
N SER A 7 -2.90 2.10 36.19
CA SER A 7 -2.16 2.68 37.31
C SER A 7 -2.85 3.98 37.73
N GLY A 8 -2.70 4.42 38.98
CA GLY A 8 -3.33 5.69 39.41
C GLY A 8 -2.94 6.88 38.53
N THR A 9 -1.75 6.84 37.92
CA THR A 9 -1.31 7.82 36.91
C THR A 9 -2.12 7.72 35.62
N ALA A 10 -2.32 6.51 35.09
CA ALA A 10 -3.14 6.29 33.90
C ALA A 10 -4.61 6.66 34.16
N THR A 11 -5.17 6.33 35.33
CA THR A 11 -6.53 6.75 35.71
C THR A 11 -6.63 8.28 35.79
N ASN A 12 -5.67 8.96 36.41
CA ASN A 12 -5.66 10.42 36.49
C ASN A 12 -5.52 11.07 35.11
N TRP A 13 -4.70 10.49 34.23
CA TRP A 13 -4.52 10.97 32.87
C TRP A 13 -5.80 10.79 32.05
N VAL A 14 -6.45 9.63 32.14
CA VAL A 14 -7.74 9.34 31.53
C VAL A 14 -8.81 10.28 32.05
N CYS A 15 -8.95 10.44 33.37
CA CYS A 15 -9.89 11.40 33.96
C CYS A 15 -9.61 12.83 33.49
N TRP A 16 -8.35 13.23 33.36
CA TRP A 16 -7.99 14.54 32.84
C TRP A 16 -8.35 14.70 31.36
N VAL A 17 -8.14 13.68 30.52
CA VAL A 17 -8.49 13.70 29.09
C VAL A 17 -10.01 13.61 28.84
N ASP A 18 -10.74 12.92 29.71
CA ASP A 18 -12.20 12.73 29.58
C ASP A 18 -13.03 13.81 30.29
N ASP A 19 -12.40 14.65 31.12
CA ASP A 19 -13.06 15.79 31.76
C ASP A 19 -13.24 16.96 30.76
N PRO A 20 -14.47 17.29 30.35
CA PRO A 20 -14.74 18.35 29.36
C PRO A 20 -14.37 19.76 29.87
N ASP A 21 -14.12 19.93 31.16
CA ASP A 21 -13.64 21.20 31.73
C ASP A 21 -12.12 21.37 31.57
N THR A 22 -11.39 20.33 31.15
CA THR A 22 -9.96 20.43 30.86
C THR A 22 -9.70 20.81 29.39
N VAL A 23 -8.51 21.35 29.15
CA VAL A 23 -8.03 21.65 27.78
C VAL A 23 -8.03 20.38 26.92
N ALA A 24 -7.70 19.21 27.49
CA ALA A 24 -7.70 17.96 26.75
C ALA A 24 -9.12 17.48 26.41
N GLY A 25 -10.07 17.55 27.35
CA GLY A 25 -11.46 17.20 27.10
C GLY A 25 -12.14 18.09 26.05
N GLN A 26 -11.68 19.34 25.90
CA GLN A 26 -12.15 20.28 24.88
C GLN A 26 -11.56 20.05 23.49
N ILE A 27 -10.42 19.34 23.37
CA ILE A 27 -9.69 19.12 22.11
C ILE A 27 -9.84 17.67 21.61
N ARG A 28 -10.72 16.88 22.25
CA ARG A 28 -10.89 15.46 21.95
C ARG A 28 -11.31 15.23 20.49
N GLN A 29 -10.35 14.81 19.67
CA GLN A 29 -10.60 14.30 18.33
C GLN A 29 -10.39 12.78 18.37
N LEU A 30 -11.40 12.03 17.93
CA LEU A 30 -11.24 10.60 17.70
C LEU A 30 -10.27 10.42 16.54
N ALA A 31 -9.18 9.67 16.72
CA ALA A 31 -8.26 9.35 15.64
C ALA A 31 -9.05 8.70 14.48
N GLN A 32 -8.84 9.19 13.25
CA GLN A 32 -9.53 8.71 12.06
C GLN A 32 -8.52 8.08 11.11
N ILE A 33 -8.79 6.86 10.67
CA ILE A 33 -8.01 6.21 9.62
C ILE A 33 -7.96 7.12 8.38
N ASN A 34 -6.79 7.15 7.74
CA ASN A 34 -6.44 7.98 6.58
C ASN A 34 -6.41 9.49 6.84
N SER A 35 -6.61 9.93 8.08
CA SER A 35 -6.48 11.34 8.42
C SER A 35 -5.04 11.81 8.30
N THR A 36 -4.85 12.91 7.57
CA THR A 36 -3.57 13.61 7.42
C THR A 36 -3.56 14.99 8.09
N THR A 37 -4.66 15.37 8.74
CA THR A 37 -4.87 16.72 9.28
C THR A 37 -5.04 16.75 10.79
N GLN A 38 -5.17 15.60 11.44
CA GLN A 38 -5.33 15.51 12.90
C GLN A 38 -4.02 15.69 13.66
N ILE A 39 -2.89 15.37 13.02
CA ILE A 39 -1.56 15.49 13.59
C ILE A 39 -0.75 16.40 12.67
N ASP A 40 -0.58 17.66 13.09
CA ASP A 40 0.36 18.59 12.50
C ASP A 40 1.51 18.79 13.49
N LEU A 41 2.70 18.33 13.12
CA LEU A 41 3.89 18.47 13.95
C LEU A 41 4.44 19.91 13.90
N GLY A 42 4.10 20.71 12.89
CA GLY A 42 4.56 22.10 12.73
C GLY A 42 6.07 22.24 12.50
N LEU A 43 6.77 21.15 12.17
CA LEU A 43 8.25 21.09 12.16
C LEU A 43 8.85 21.33 10.77
N ALA A 44 8.19 20.92 9.70
CA ALA A 44 8.69 21.06 8.33
C ALA A 44 7.54 21.23 7.32
N SER A 45 7.75 22.11 6.34
CA SER A 45 6.81 22.23 5.22
C SER A 45 6.85 20.94 4.38
N GLY A 46 5.67 20.36 4.14
CA GLY A 46 5.52 19.13 3.38
C GLY A 46 5.66 17.83 4.18
N LEU A 47 5.89 17.90 5.49
CA LEU A 47 5.78 16.73 6.37
C LEU A 47 4.30 16.40 6.58
N THR A 48 3.92 15.17 6.26
CA THR A 48 2.57 14.63 6.45
C THR A 48 2.61 13.52 7.48
N THR A 49 1.66 13.54 8.43
CA THR A 49 1.42 12.40 9.34
C THR A 49 0.07 11.80 9.02
N LYS A 50 0.02 10.51 8.66
CA LYS A 50 -1.20 9.76 8.40
C LYS A 50 -1.46 8.77 9.53
N ILE A 51 -2.69 8.75 10.03
CA ILE A 51 -3.16 7.69 10.91
C ILE A 51 -3.58 6.50 10.04
N VAL A 52 -2.84 5.40 10.10
CA VAL A 52 -3.07 4.21 9.25
C VAL A 52 -4.05 3.23 9.90
N GLN A 53 -3.91 3.07 11.21
CA GLN A 53 -4.66 2.10 12.02
C GLN A 53 -4.97 2.74 13.37
N VAL A 54 -6.15 2.44 13.88
CA VAL A 54 -6.60 2.82 15.22
C VAL A 54 -7.54 1.72 15.69
N ASP A 55 -7.37 1.27 16.93
CA ASP A 55 -8.36 0.44 17.63
C ASP A 55 -8.80 -0.79 16.81
N ALA A 56 -7.85 -1.51 16.19
CA ALA A 56 -8.14 -2.66 15.32
C ALA A 56 -9.25 -2.43 14.27
N GLN A 57 -9.57 -1.18 13.91
CA GLN A 57 -10.74 -0.84 13.11
C GLN A 57 -10.65 -1.53 11.74
N GLY A 58 -11.67 -2.34 11.41
CA GLY A 58 -11.75 -3.11 10.17
C GLY A 58 -11.16 -4.52 10.24
N VAL A 59 -10.45 -4.87 11.32
CA VAL A 59 -9.90 -6.19 11.56
C VAL A 59 -10.97 -7.08 12.21
N MET A 60 -11.04 -8.34 11.76
CA MET A 60 -11.89 -9.38 12.34
C MET A 60 -11.03 -10.36 13.11
N GLN A 61 -11.57 -10.95 14.18
CA GLN A 61 -10.96 -12.08 14.86
C GLN A 61 -10.85 -13.30 13.92
N ALA A 62 -10.17 -14.34 14.37
CA ALA A 62 -9.91 -15.56 13.58
C ALA A 62 -11.16 -16.27 13.04
N ASP A 63 -12.35 -15.97 13.58
CA ASP A 63 -13.63 -16.48 13.07
C ASP A 63 -14.11 -15.79 11.79
N GLY A 64 -13.48 -14.68 11.40
CA GLY A 64 -13.82 -13.86 10.22
C GLY A 64 -15.12 -13.08 10.33
N VAL A 65 -15.72 -13.00 11.53
CA VAL A 65 -17.04 -12.40 11.76
C VAL A 65 -17.03 -11.39 12.91
N THR A 66 -16.28 -11.67 13.98
CA THR A 66 -16.26 -10.85 15.18
C THR A 66 -15.24 -9.72 15.03
N PRO A 67 -15.64 -8.44 15.07
CA PRO A 67 -14.68 -7.34 15.03
C PRO A 67 -13.72 -7.38 16.22
N VAL A 68 -12.46 -7.04 15.99
CA VAL A 68 -11.46 -6.81 17.05
C VAL A 68 -11.66 -5.42 17.68
N ALA A 69 -12.09 -4.46 16.86
CA ALA A 69 -12.38 -3.09 17.29
C ALA A 69 -13.57 -3.04 18.25
N GLY A 70 -13.44 -2.28 19.33
CA GLY A 70 -14.53 -2.02 20.25
C GLY A 70 -14.13 -2.02 21.73
N ASP A 71 -15.14 -1.88 22.59
CA ASP A 71 -14.96 -1.96 24.03
C ASP A 71 -15.09 -3.41 24.51
N HIS A 72 -13.96 -4.05 24.76
CA HIS A 72 -13.85 -5.42 25.25
C HIS A 72 -13.62 -5.49 26.77
N THR A 73 -13.82 -4.39 27.52
CA THR A 73 -13.52 -4.32 28.96
C THR A 73 -14.36 -5.31 29.78
N ALA A 74 -15.54 -5.68 29.29
CA ALA A 74 -16.44 -6.62 29.98
C ALA A 74 -16.23 -8.09 29.58
N ASP A 75 -15.38 -8.36 28.59
CA ASP A 75 -15.16 -9.71 28.09
C ASP A 75 -14.30 -10.52 29.06
N ALA A 76 -14.67 -11.79 29.27
CA ALA A 76 -13.93 -12.67 30.17
C ALA A 76 -12.52 -13.01 29.63
N LEU A 77 -12.39 -13.00 28.30
CA LEU A 77 -11.16 -13.23 27.54
C LEU A 77 -11.16 -12.21 26.39
N PRO A 78 -10.74 -10.94 26.65
CA PRO A 78 -10.70 -9.91 25.62
C PRO A 78 -9.65 -10.24 24.56
N THR A 79 -9.58 -9.46 23.47
CA THR A 79 -8.43 -9.51 22.56
C THR A 79 -7.19 -8.90 23.24
N SER A 80 -6.03 -9.05 22.62
CA SER A 80 -4.78 -8.44 23.07
C SER A 80 -4.93 -6.92 23.23
N GLU A 81 -4.34 -6.31 24.26
CA GLU A 81 -4.35 -4.84 24.40
C GLU A 81 -3.58 -4.17 23.25
N ASN A 82 -2.60 -4.88 22.71
CA ASN A 82 -1.71 -4.39 21.66
C ASN A 82 -2.43 -4.16 20.34
N ASP A 83 -3.52 -4.90 20.09
CA ASP A 83 -4.47 -4.72 18.96
C ASP A 83 -5.02 -3.27 18.90
N TYR A 84 -5.02 -2.56 20.03
CA TYR A 84 -5.54 -1.20 20.09
C TYR A 84 -4.49 -0.12 19.84
N SER A 85 -3.30 -0.52 19.39
CA SER A 85 -2.24 0.40 18.99
C SER A 85 -2.67 1.32 17.84
N ILE A 86 -2.05 2.50 17.78
CA ILE A 86 -2.22 3.44 16.67
C ILE A 86 -0.99 3.33 15.78
N THR A 87 -1.20 3.00 14.51
CA THR A 87 -0.12 3.08 13.51
C THR A 87 -0.08 4.46 12.86
N LEU A 88 1.10 5.06 12.88
CA LEU A 88 1.40 6.33 12.22
C LEU A 88 2.36 6.12 11.05
N TRP A 89 2.05 6.75 9.92
CA TRP A 89 2.95 6.88 8.77
C TRP A 89 3.33 8.34 8.61
N PHE A 90 4.63 8.62 8.61
CA PHE A 90 5.20 9.94 8.40
C PHE A 90 5.84 9.98 7.02
N ASN A 91 5.50 10.98 6.23
CA ASN A 91 6.08 11.20 4.91
C ASN A 91 6.67 12.62 4.82
N TRP A 92 7.89 12.73 4.34
CA TRP A 92 8.48 14.01 3.95
C TRP A 92 9.32 13.88 2.69
N GLY A 93 8.81 14.40 1.58
CA GLY A 93 9.43 14.18 0.27
C GLY A 93 9.28 12.71 -0.13
N LYS A 94 10.40 12.05 -0.37
CA LYS A 94 10.48 10.61 -0.65
C LYS A 94 10.61 9.75 0.59
N PHE A 95 10.98 10.34 1.73
CA PHE A 95 11.25 9.59 2.95
C PHE A 95 9.94 9.23 3.67
N ASP A 96 9.78 7.95 3.96
CA ASP A 96 8.70 7.38 4.74
C ASP A 96 9.19 6.70 6.03
N PHE A 97 8.43 6.92 7.11
CA PHE A 97 8.65 6.26 8.39
C PHE A 97 7.34 5.70 8.94
N VAL A 98 7.32 4.45 9.40
CA VAL A 98 6.13 3.83 10.01
C VAL A 98 6.42 3.41 11.44
N ALA A 99 5.52 3.74 12.36
CA ALA A 99 5.49 3.18 13.71
C ALA A 99 4.11 2.63 14.04
N GLY A 100 4.01 1.32 14.29
CA GLY A 100 2.77 0.65 14.66
C GLY A 100 2.55 0.55 16.17
N GLY A 101 3.54 0.89 17.01
CA GLY A 101 3.44 0.63 18.45
C GLY A 101 3.62 -0.85 18.72
N ASP A 102 2.65 -1.47 19.39
CA ASP A 102 2.72 -2.89 19.77
C ASP A 102 1.82 -3.78 18.92
N THR A 103 1.24 -3.27 17.83
CA THR A 103 0.31 -3.99 16.93
C THR A 103 0.69 -5.46 16.70
N ASP A 104 -0.27 -6.35 16.90
CA ASP A 104 -0.11 -7.78 16.66
C ASP A 104 -0.30 -8.13 15.16
N GLY A 105 0.38 -9.19 14.74
CA GLY A 105 0.49 -9.61 13.34
C GLY A 105 0.20 -11.09 13.12
N GLU A 106 -0.44 -11.76 14.08
CA GLU A 106 -0.83 -13.16 13.94
C GLU A 106 -2.18 -13.46 14.60
N TYR A 107 -2.90 -14.43 14.04
CA TYR A 107 -4.04 -15.04 14.72
C TYR A 107 -3.56 -16.18 15.61
N ALA A 108 -3.64 -15.98 16.92
CA ALA A 108 -3.29 -16.99 17.92
C ALA A 108 -4.11 -16.82 19.20
N THR A 109 -3.97 -17.76 20.13
CA THR A 109 -4.54 -17.66 21.48
C THR A 109 -3.41 -17.76 22.48
N SER A 110 -3.32 -16.79 23.38
CA SER A 110 -2.29 -16.74 24.42
C SER A 110 -2.48 -17.88 25.44
N GLU A 111 -1.44 -18.16 26.23
CA GLU A 111 -1.54 -19.13 27.34
C GLU A 111 -2.58 -18.74 28.41
N PHE A 112 -2.99 -17.47 28.44
CA PHE A 112 -4.00 -16.93 29.33
C PHE A 112 -5.42 -16.92 28.71
N GLY A 113 -5.54 -17.31 27.44
CA GLY A 113 -6.82 -17.50 26.75
C GLY A 113 -7.35 -16.29 25.96
N TYR A 114 -6.67 -15.14 26.00
CA TYR A 114 -6.99 -14.00 25.12
C TYR A 114 -6.48 -14.24 23.70
N SER A 115 -7.08 -13.60 22.69
CA SER A 115 -6.70 -13.74 21.29
C SER A 115 -5.70 -12.67 20.84
N TYR A 116 -4.75 -13.07 19.99
CA TYR A 116 -3.98 -12.20 19.12
C TYR A 116 -4.66 -12.15 17.75
N ASN A 117 -4.60 -11.00 17.07
CA ASN A 117 -5.20 -10.81 15.75
C ASN A 117 -4.16 -10.27 14.75
N ASP A 118 -4.26 -10.68 13.49
CA ASP A 118 -3.35 -10.19 12.45
C ASP A 118 -3.84 -8.84 11.91
N GLU A 119 -3.43 -7.76 12.57
CA GLU A 119 -3.70 -6.40 12.11
C GLU A 119 -2.65 -5.89 11.14
N GLU A 120 -1.40 -6.35 11.31
CA GLU A 120 -0.27 -5.90 10.50
C GLU A 120 -0.46 -6.17 9.00
N THR A 121 -1.19 -7.24 8.63
CA THR A 121 -1.59 -7.48 7.23
C THR A 121 -2.50 -6.37 6.68
N ASP A 122 -3.47 -5.90 7.47
CA ASP A 122 -4.35 -4.78 7.09
C ASP A 122 -3.60 -3.44 7.10
N VAL A 123 -2.73 -3.21 8.07
CA VAL A 123 -1.86 -2.03 8.15
C VAL A 123 -0.98 -1.96 6.89
N ALA A 124 -0.33 -3.06 6.54
CA ALA A 124 0.51 -3.18 5.35
C ALA A 124 -0.28 -2.86 4.08
N ALA A 125 -1.49 -3.42 3.93
CA ALA A 125 -2.37 -3.15 2.79
C ALA A 125 -2.81 -1.68 2.70
N ARG A 126 -3.04 -1.00 3.84
CA ARG A 126 -3.43 0.42 3.88
C ARG A 126 -2.28 1.38 3.57
N ILE A 127 -1.05 0.98 3.87
CA ILE A 127 0.14 1.72 3.44
C ILE A 127 0.37 1.45 1.95
N GLY A 128 0.38 0.17 1.56
CA GLY A 128 0.36 -0.27 0.15
C GLY A 128 1.62 0.08 -0.65
N GLN A 129 2.73 0.40 0.03
CA GLN A 129 3.99 0.79 -0.60
C GLN A 129 5.19 0.48 0.32
N GLU A 130 6.38 0.45 -0.28
CA GLU A 130 7.64 0.40 0.45
C GLU A 130 7.85 1.67 1.29
N VAL A 131 8.66 1.58 2.34
CA VAL A 131 9.02 2.71 3.21
C VAL A 131 10.50 2.64 3.59
N GLU A 132 11.16 3.77 3.85
CA GLU A 132 12.58 3.74 4.24
C GLU A 132 12.80 3.13 5.63
N VAL A 133 11.97 3.50 6.61
CA VAL A 133 12.21 3.12 8.01
C VAL A 133 10.95 2.61 8.69
N ILE A 134 11.07 1.47 9.38
CA ILE A 134 10.05 1.02 10.33
C ILE A 134 10.57 1.06 11.75
N TRP A 135 9.70 1.45 12.68
CA TRP A 135 9.81 1.06 14.07
C TRP A 135 9.21 -0.34 14.21
N VAL A 136 10.01 -1.30 14.65
CA VAL A 136 9.59 -2.70 14.79
C VAL A 136 8.53 -2.81 15.87
N ASN A 137 7.38 -3.37 15.49
CA ASN A 137 6.22 -3.45 16.37
C ASN A 137 6.49 -4.38 17.55
N HIS A 138 5.92 -4.02 18.70
CA HIS A 138 5.94 -4.81 19.92
C HIS A 138 7.35 -5.25 20.32
N HIS A 139 8.31 -4.33 20.16
CA HIS A 139 9.71 -4.56 20.49
C HIS A 139 10.39 -5.72 19.75
N GLY A 140 9.75 -6.27 18.72
CA GLY A 140 10.15 -7.50 18.03
C GLY A 140 9.58 -8.77 18.67
N SER A 141 8.35 -8.74 19.19
CA SER A 141 7.61 -9.93 19.61
C SER A 141 7.47 -10.96 18.48
N SER A 142 7.45 -12.25 18.82
CA SER A 142 7.15 -13.31 17.84
C SER A 142 5.76 -13.17 17.21
N HIS A 143 4.85 -12.48 17.91
CA HIS A 143 3.47 -12.25 17.50
C HIS A 143 3.31 -11.02 16.58
N SER A 144 4.39 -10.29 16.27
CA SER A 144 4.36 -9.03 15.50
C SER A 144 5.44 -9.00 14.41
N THR A 145 5.49 -7.89 13.67
CA THR A 145 6.32 -7.59 12.50
C THR A 145 6.26 -8.67 11.41
N ASN A 146 5.05 -9.18 11.14
CA ASN A 146 4.78 -10.39 10.35
C ASN A 146 5.36 -10.35 8.92
N ALA A 147 5.36 -11.51 8.26
CA ALA A 147 5.97 -11.64 6.93
C ALA A 147 5.29 -10.74 5.87
N THR A 148 3.97 -10.58 5.92
CA THR A 148 3.22 -9.71 5.00
C THR A 148 3.63 -8.25 5.17
N TYR A 149 3.76 -7.81 6.41
CA TYR A 149 4.16 -6.44 6.77
C TYR A 149 5.56 -6.13 6.29
N VAL A 150 6.54 -7.00 6.59
CA VAL A 150 7.92 -6.83 6.13
C VAL A 150 8.02 -6.87 4.61
N ALA A 151 7.32 -7.80 3.95
CA ALA A 151 7.38 -7.93 2.50
C ALA A 151 6.71 -6.77 1.75
N THR A 152 5.62 -6.20 2.30
CA THR A 152 4.90 -5.09 1.68
C THR A 152 5.63 -3.76 1.88
N LEU A 153 6.12 -3.52 3.10
CA LEU A 153 6.82 -2.28 3.44
C LEU A 153 8.28 -2.29 3.01
N ASN A 154 8.88 -3.46 2.77
CA ASN A 154 10.24 -3.68 2.30
C ASN A 154 11.27 -2.63 2.79
N PRO A 155 11.46 -2.48 4.12
CA PRO A 155 12.20 -1.34 4.64
C PRO A 155 13.71 -1.47 4.47
N ASP A 156 14.38 -0.35 4.19
CA ASP A 156 15.84 -0.25 4.27
C ASP A 156 16.31 -0.48 5.71
N VAL A 157 15.59 0.12 6.67
CA VAL A 157 15.98 0.15 8.08
C VAL A 157 14.83 -0.22 9.03
N ALA A 158 15.15 -1.02 10.04
CA ALA A 158 14.30 -1.36 11.16
C ALA A 158 14.91 -0.87 12.48
N ILE A 159 14.15 -0.12 13.26
CA ILE A 159 14.52 0.29 14.62
C ILE A 159 13.83 -0.61 15.62
N VAL A 160 14.61 -1.27 16.48
CA VAL A 160 14.12 -2.23 17.47
C VAL A 160 14.40 -1.72 18.88
N SER A 161 13.37 -1.75 19.74
CA SER A 161 13.44 -1.17 21.09
C SER A 161 13.17 -2.17 22.22
N PRO A 162 13.93 -3.29 22.33
CA PRO A 162 13.60 -4.39 23.24
C PRO A 162 13.94 -4.13 24.70
N GLY A 163 14.89 -3.24 25.00
CA GLY A 163 15.39 -3.02 26.36
C GLY A 163 16.22 -4.20 26.90
N SER A 164 17.41 -3.96 27.45
CA SER A 164 18.31 -5.05 27.90
C SER A 164 17.87 -5.78 29.17
N THR A 165 16.82 -5.31 29.86
CA THR A 165 16.27 -5.92 31.07
C THR A 165 14.89 -6.53 30.85
N ASN A 166 14.41 -6.61 29.60
CA ASN A 166 13.12 -7.24 29.32
C ASN A 166 13.19 -8.74 29.61
N THR A 167 12.12 -9.29 30.17
CA THR A 167 11.99 -10.72 30.48
C THR A 167 11.05 -11.44 29.53
N TYR A 168 10.59 -10.76 28.48
CA TYR A 168 9.62 -11.26 27.51
C TYR A 168 10.30 -12.03 26.35
N GLY A 169 11.64 -12.01 26.30
CA GLY A 169 12.41 -12.70 25.28
C GLY A 169 12.48 -11.94 23.95
N HIS A 170 12.31 -10.61 24.00
CA HIS A 170 12.35 -9.74 22.83
C HIS A 170 13.77 -9.20 22.57
N PRO A 171 14.18 -9.03 21.30
CA PRO A 171 13.44 -9.44 20.10
C PRO A 171 13.38 -10.97 19.99
N ASP A 172 12.33 -11.50 19.37
CA ASP A 172 12.29 -12.91 19.01
C ASP A 172 13.16 -13.20 17.78
N GLN A 173 13.75 -14.40 17.74
CA GLN A 173 14.62 -14.80 16.62
C GLN A 173 13.87 -14.77 15.29
N THR A 174 12.59 -15.14 15.26
CA THR A 174 11.83 -15.17 14.00
C THR A 174 11.67 -13.78 13.38
N VAL A 175 11.63 -12.71 14.19
CA VAL A 175 11.59 -11.32 13.71
C VAL A 175 12.95 -10.93 13.14
N LEU A 176 14.04 -11.25 13.85
CA LEU A 176 15.41 -11.01 13.37
C LEU A 176 15.68 -11.69 12.03
N ASP A 177 15.27 -12.95 11.91
CA ASP A 177 15.41 -13.74 10.68
C ASP A 177 14.62 -13.12 9.53
N ARG A 178 13.37 -12.70 9.76
CA ARG A 178 12.54 -12.04 8.75
C ARG A 178 13.20 -10.77 8.22
N LEU A 179 13.62 -9.88 9.13
CA LEU A 179 14.26 -8.61 8.75
C LEU A 179 15.60 -8.83 8.05
N TYR A 180 16.43 -9.76 8.54
CA TYR A 180 17.71 -10.09 7.93
C TYR A 180 17.54 -10.64 6.51
N ASN A 181 16.63 -11.59 6.32
CA ASN A 181 16.40 -12.21 5.02
C ASN A 181 15.77 -11.24 4.01
N ASN A 182 15.06 -10.20 4.49
CA ASN A 182 14.58 -9.10 3.65
C ASN A 182 15.71 -8.14 3.21
N GLY A 183 16.89 -8.22 3.83
CA GLY A 183 17.98 -7.26 3.60
C GLY A 183 17.83 -5.96 4.40
N THR A 184 16.91 -5.92 5.37
CA THR A 184 16.66 -4.75 6.21
C THR A 184 17.74 -4.60 7.27
N MET A 185 18.38 -3.44 7.33
CA MET A 185 19.37 -3.14 8.36
C MET A 185 18.67 -2.87 9.70
N ARG A 186 19.15 -3.49 10.79
CA ARG A 186 18.48 -3.36 12.10
C ARG A 186 19.34 -2.58 13.09
N TYR A 187 18.77 -1.54 13.68
CA TYR A 187 19.36 -0.72 14.74
C TYR A 187 18.60 -0.92 16.04
N PHE A 188 19.34 -1.21 17.11
CA PHE A 188 18.79 -1.52 18.41
C PHE A 188 19.06 -0.41 19.41
N THR A 189 18.02 0.07 20.10
CA THR A 189 18.19 1.02 21.22
C THR A 189 18.95 0.36 22.37
N GLN A 190 18.71 -0.93 22.61
CA GLN A 190 19.43 -1.78 23.56
C GLN A 190 19.40 -3.23 23.06
N LEU A 191 20.28 -4.08 23.57
CA LEU A 191 20.46 -5.44 23.05
C LEU A 191 19.15 -6.24 23.04
N GLY A 192 18.37 -6.24 24.13
CA GLY A 192 17.26 -7.17 24.31
C GLY A 192 17.75 -8.51 24.87
N ASP A 193 17.14 -9.61 24.43
CA ASP A 193 17.51 -10.97 24.83
C ASP A 193 18.93 -11.34 24.33
N PRO A 194 19.91 -11.57 25.23
CA PRO A 194 21.28 -11.84 24.84
C PRO A 194 21.50 -13.22 24.19
N THR A 195 20.46 -14.06 24.09
CA THR A 195 20.56 -15.42 23.54
C THR A 195 20.25 -15.52 22.05
N ARG A 196 19.93 -14.39 21.40
CA ARG A 196 19.59 -14.33 19.97
C ARG A 196 20.81 -14.19 19.06
N ASP A 197 20.65 -14.58 17.80
CA ASP A 197 21.57 -14.23 16.72
C ASP A 197 21.15 -12.90 16.10
N TYR A 198 21.95 -11.86 16.36
CA TYR A 198 21.72 -10.50 15.88
C TYR A 198 22.30 -10.26 14.48
N TYR A 199 22.95 -11.24 13.85
CA TYR A 199 23.60 -11.07 12.56
C TYR A 199 24.54 -9.85 12.54
N ASP A 200 24.42 -9.00 11.53
CA ASP A 200 25.09 -7.72 11.34
C ASP A 200 24.31 -6.52 11.94
N SER A 201 23.45 -6.72 12.93
CA SER A 201 22.70 -5.63 13.56
C SER A 201 23.61 -4.65 14.28
N VAL A 202 23.20 -3.38 14.33
CA VAL A 202 23.88 -2.33 15.09
C VAL A 202 23.21 -2.18 16.45
N ILE A 203 23.96 -2.39 17.52
CA ILE A 203 23.50 -2.17 18.90
C ILE A 203 23.99 -0.79 19.36
N VAL A 204 23.12 0.22 19.27
CA VAL A 204 23.46 1.62 19.60
C VAL A 204 23.61 1.82 21.11
N ASN A 205 22.86 1.04 21.91
CA ASN A 205 22.85 1.14 23.37
C ASN A 205 22.53 2.57 23.88
N GLY A 206 21.52 3.17 23.27
CA GLY A 206 21.10 4.55 23.47
C GLY A 206 20.00 4.94 22.49
N ASN A 207 19.98 6.22 22.12
CA ASN A 207 19.02 6.73 21.15
C ASN A 207 19.50 6.38 19.74
N VAL A 208 18.64 5.70 18.97
CA VAL A 208 18.81 5.62 17.51
C VAL A 208 18.29 6.92 16.92
N VAL A 209 19.14 7.65 16.20
CA VAL A 209 18.77 8.96 15.62
C VAL A 209 18.56 8.82 14.12
N VAL A 210 17.33 9.08 13.66
CA VAL A 210 17.02 9.23 12.24
C VAL A 210 16.99 10.71 11.90
N GLN A 211 17.82 11.15 10.96
CA GLN A 211 17.88 12.55 10.53
C GLN A 211 17.65 12.65 9.03
N VAL A 212 16.59 13.35 8.63
CA VAL A 212 16.23 13.59 7.22
C VAL A 212 16.56 15.03 6.88
N SER A 213 17.32 15.25 5.79
CA SER A 213 17.89 16.58 5.52
C SER A 213 17.10 17.38 4.48
N ASN A 214 16.55 16.72 3.47
CA ASN A 214 15.90 17.36 2.32
C ASN A 214 14.69 16.56 1.79
N GLY A 215 14.18 15.61 2.60
CA GLY A 215 13.15 14.67 2.18
C GLY A 215 13.62 13.57 1.23
N VAL A 216 14.93 13.44 1.01
CA VAL A 216 15.53 12.39 0.17
C VAL A 216 16.71 11.76 0.92
N ASP A 217 17.74 12.55 1.23
CA ASP A 217 18.90 12.08 1.96
C ASP A 217 18.58 11.99 3.46
N TYR A 218 18.87 10.83 4.06
CA TYR A 218 18.69 10.59 5.48
C TYR A 218 19.87 9.81 6.08
N THR A 219 20.01 9.89 7.40
CA THR A 219 20.98 9.07 8.15
C THR A 219 20.30 8.33 9.27
N VAL A 220 20.76 7.12 9.57
CA VAL A 220 20.40 6.38 10.80
C VAL A 220 21.65 6.16 11.63
N ASP A 221 21.68 6.79 12.80
CA ASP A 221 22.86 6.84 13.69
C ASP A 221 24.16 7.26 12.98
N GLY A 222 24.03 8.13 11.97
CA GLY A 222 25.14 8.64 11.15
C GLY A 222 25.42 7.83 9.88
N ASP A 223 24.88 6.62 9.73
CA ASP A 223 25.01 5.83 8.50
C ASP A 223 24.11 6.44 7.41
N PRO A 224 24.65 6.72 6.20
CA PRO A 224 23.93 7.44 5.16
C PRO A 224 23.06 6.53 4.29
N TYR A 225 21.86 7.01 3.98
CA TYR A 225 20.88 6.39 3.11
C TYR A 225 20.25 7.44 2.18
N VAL A 226 19.58 6.97 1.13
CA VAL A 226 18.89 7.81 0.15
C VAL A 226 17.49 7.24 -0.06
N ALA A 227 16.48 7.98 0.38
CA ALA A 227 15.08 7.63 0.17
C ALA A 227 14.77 7.61 -1.32
N SER A 228 13.93 6.66 -1.72
CA SER A 228 13.53 6.48 -3.11
C SER A 228 12.03 6.36 -3.18
N ASP A 229 11.44 6.71 -4.33
CA ASP A 229 10.00 6.49 -4.45
C ASP A 229 9.76 4.97 -4.43
N PRO A 230 8.74 4.47 -3.69
CA PRO A 230 8.51 3.04 -3.54
C PRO A 230 8.34 2.38 -4.90
N ALA A 231 8.93 1.20 -5.05
CA ALA A 231 8.87 0.45 -6.30
C ALA A 231 7.43 0.03 -6.62
N GLY A 232 6.75 0.81 -7.49
CA GLY A 232 5.55 0.39 -8.20
C GLY A 232 4.26 0.25 -7.39
N GLY A 233 3.90 1.23 -6.54
CA GLY A 233 2.59 1.32 -5.87
C GLY A 233 1.55 2.23 -6.56
N PRO A 234 0.26 2.20 -6.18
CA PRO A 234 -0.79 3.05 -6.76
C PRO A 234 -0.62 4.55 -6.46
N SER A 235 0.11 4.90 -5.40
CA SER A 235 0.51 6.26 -5.03
C SER A 235 1.73 6.78 -5.81
N ASN A 236 2.52 5.88 -6.42
CA ASN A 236 3.66 6.20 -7.28
C ASN A 236 3.67 5.32 -8.53
N PRO A 237 2.68 5.50 -9.43
CA PRO A 237 2.58 4.72 -10.64
C PRO A 237 3.67 5.14 -11.63
N ARG A 238 4.47 4.17 -12.10
CA ARG A 238 5.56 4.46 -13.03
C ARG A 238 5.02 4.80 -14.42
N THR A 239 5.73 5.66 -15.15
CA THR A 239 5.47 5.86 -16.57
C THR A 239 5.83 4.57 -17.33
N PRO A 240 4.92 4.03 -18.16
CA PRO A 240 5.23 2.86 -18.98
C PRO A 240 6.21 3.19 -20.10
N VAL A 241 7.06 2.23 -20.47
CA VAL A 241 7.83 2.25 -21.71
C VAL A 241 7.16 1.40 -22.79
N VAL A 242 7.65 1.50 -24.02
CA VAL A 242 7.13 0.74 -25.17
C VAL A 242 7.13 -0.76 -24.86
N GLY A 243 5.96 -1.41 -25.03
CA GLY A 243 5.75 -2.83 -24.78
C GLY A 243 5.17 -3.19 -23.41
N GLU A 244 5.00 -2.23 -22.49
CA GLU A 244 4.50 -2.50 -21.13
C GLU A 244 3.01 -2.18 -20.93
N VAL A 245 2.41 -1.47 -21.88
CA VAL A 245 0.96 -1.28 -21.98
C VAL A 245 0.57 -1.75 -23.37
N LEU A 246 -0.40 -2.65 -23.42
CA LEU A 246 -0.80 -3.32 -24.65
C LEU A 246 -2.24 -2.94 -25.01
N LEU A 247 -2.52 -2.74 -26.29
CA LEU A 247 -3.87 -2.85 -26.82
C LEU A 247 -4.32 -4.30 -26.62
N ASN A 248 -5.42 -4.52 -25.91
CA ASN A 248 -5.85 -5.85 -25.50
C ASN A 248 -7.10 -6.33 -26.22
N GLU A 249 -8.08 -5.45 -26.36
CA GLU A 249 -9.35 -5.75 -27.00
C GLU A 249 -9.98 -4.46 -27.55
N PHE A 250 -10.67 -4.52 -28.68
CA PHE A 250 -11.44 -3.39 -29.18
C PHE A 250 -12.63 -3.83 -30.04
N LEU A 251 -13.67 -2.99 -30.07
CA LEU A 251 -14.92 -3.26 -30.79
C LEU A 251 -15.27 -2.06 -31.69
N PRO A 252 -15.12 -2.19 -33.02
CA PRO A 252 -15.43 -1.12 -33.97
C PRO A 252 -16.93 -0.96 -34.32
N ALA A 253 -17.71 -2.03 -34.22
CA ALA A 253 -19.11 -2.04 -34.72
C ALA A 253 -20.12 -2.46 -33.65
N PRO A 254 -20.50 -1.56 -32.72
CA PRO A 254 -21.61 -1.82 -31.79
C PRO A 254 -22.95 -1.90 -32.55
N GLN A 255 -23.88 -2.74 -32.07
CA GLN A 255 -25.24 -2.77 -32.61
C GLN A 255 -26.31 -3.04 -31.54
N THR A 256 -26.34 -4.26 -30.99
CA THR A 256 -27.40 -4.73 -30.09
C THR A 256 -26.89 -5.04 -28.69
N LEU A 257 -25.66 -5.59 -28.58
CA LEU A 257 -25.03 -5.93 -27.31
C LEU A 257 -24.24 -4.76 -26.75
N PHE A 258 -23.68 -3.92 -27.62
CA PHE A 258 -22.95 -2.72 -27.26
C PHE A 258 -23.57 -1.49 -27.94
N THR A 259 -23.44 -0.34 -27.28
CA THR A 259 -23.97 0.95 -27.75
C THR A 259 -22.87 1.91 -28.19
N THR A 260 -21.62 1.62 -27.85
CA THR A 260 -20.44 2.44 -28.13
C THR A 260 -19.32 1.58 -28.71
N GLU A 261 -18.48 2.19 -29.53
CA GLU A 261 -17.17 1.64 -29.87
C GLU A 261 -16.28 1.74 -28.66
N TRP A 262 -15.26 0.89 -28.57
CA TRP A 262 -14.30 1.02 -27.49
C TRP A 262 -12.97 0.34 -27.81
N VAL A 263 -11.93 0.82 -27.12
CA VAL A 263 -10.58 0.25 -27.10
C VAL A 263 -10.21 -0.03 -25.65
N GLU A 264 -9.60 -1.18 -25.40
CA GLU A 264 -9.13 -1.62 -24.10
C GLU A 264 -7.60 -1.74 -24.09
N LEU A 265 -7.00 -1.24 -23.01
CA LEU A 265 -5.60 -1.43 -22.67
C LEU A 265 -5.44 -2.46 -21.55
N TYR A 266 -4.32 -3.18 -21.57
CA TYR A 266 -3.94 -4.15 -20.55
C TYR A 266 -2.53 -3.90 -20.03
N ASN A 267 -2.35 -4.07 -18.72
CA ASN A 267 -1.06 -4.03 -18.04
C ASN A 267 -0.58 -5.46 -17.71
N PRO A 268 0.34 -6.05 -18.51
CA PRO A 268 0.92 -7.37 -18.23
C PRO A 268 1.99 -7.34 -17.13
N THR A 269 2.36 -6.17 -16.60
CA THR A 269 3.48 -6.02 -15.66
C THR A 269 3.03 -6.18 -14.21
N GLY A 270 4.00 -6.34 -13.32
CA GLY A 270 3.77 -6.41 -11.86
C GLY A 270 3.66 -5.04 -11.18
N SER A 271 3.69 -3.92 -11.91
CA SER A 271 3.69 -2.57 -11.35
C SER A 271 2.41 -1.80 -11.71
N TYR A 272 2.03 -0.83 -10.88
CA TYR A 272 1.05 0.19 -11.28
C TYR A 272 1.64 1.12 -12.35
N LEU A 273 0.90 1.34 -13.44
CA LEU A 273 1.33 2.16 -14.57
C LEU A 273 0.47 3.42 -14.67
N ASN A 274 1.11 4.59 -14.80
CA ASN A 274 0.41 5.82 -15.12
C ASN A 274 0.27 5.93 -16.63
N VAL A 275 -0.94 5.67 -17.14
CA VAL A 275 -1.27 5.81 -18.57
C VAL A 275 -2.02 7.12 -18.86
N GLY A 276 -2.22 7.96 -17.85
CA GLY A 276 -2.81 9.28 -18.03
C GLY A 276 -2.02 10.12 -19.04
N GLY A 277 -2.72 10.75 -19.96
CA GLY A 277 -2.12 11.60 -20.98
C GLY A 277 -1.57 10.88 -22.22
N MET A 278 -1.51 9.54 -22.23
CA MET A 278 -1.28 8.75 -23.46
C MET A 278 -2.47 8.88 -24.43
N TRP A 279 -2.33 8.44 -25.68
CA TRP A 279 -3.33 8.67 -26.72
C TRP A 279 -3.73 7.39 -27.45
N VAL A 280 -5.02 7.29 -27.80
CA VAL A 280 -5.55 6.32 -28.76
C VAL A 280 -5.82 7.04 -30.07
N ASP A 281 -5.40 6.45 -31.18
CA ASP A 281 -5.54 7.00 -32.53
C ASP A 281 -6.00 5.93 -33.53
N ASP A 282 -6.78 6.32 -34.52
CA ASP A 282 -7.36 5.44 -35.55
C ASP A 282 -6.53 5.44 -36.84
N LEU A 283 -5.76 6.50 -37.12
CA LEU A 283 -4.92 6.52 -38.32
C LEU A 283 -3.77 7.54 -38.25
N ASN A 284 -2.57 7.10 -38.62
CA ASN A 284 -1.43 8.02 -38.63
C ASN A 284 -1.60 9.17 -39.65
N ALA A 285 -1.63 10.40 -39.15
CA ALA A 285 -1.78 11.60 -39.96
C ALA A 285 -3.04 11.58 -40.87
N GLY A 286 -4.12 10.97 -40.39
CA GLY A 286 -5.42 10.89 -41.03
C GLY A 286 -6.51 10.53 -40.01
N GLY A 287 -7.70 10.12 -40.46
CA GLY A 287 -8.74 9.63 -39.55
C GLY A 287 -9.35 10.69 -38.62
N GLY A 288 -9.87 10.22 -37.49
CA GLY A 288 -10.33 11.02 -36.36
C GLY A 288 -9.18 11.72 -35.64
N ALA A 289 -9.51 12.71 -34.81
CA ALA A 289 -8.49 13.33 -33.95
C ALA A 289 -8.12 12.37 -32.81
N PRO A 290 -6.83 12.14 -32.52
CA PRO A 290 -6.40 11.28 -31.41
C PRO A 290 -7.10 11.62 -30.10
N ARG A 291 -7.47 10.58 -29.35
CA ARG A 291 -8.22 10.68 -28.10
C ARG A 291 -7.26 10.48 -26.93
N GLN A 292 -7.14 11.50 -26.09
CA GLN A 292 -6.27 11.42 -24.92
C GLN A 292 -6.94 10.62 -23.81
N ILE A 293 -6.16 9.74 -23.18
CA ILE A 293 -6.53 9.07 -21.94
C ILE A 293 -6.56 10.13 -20.83
N PRO A 294 -7.62 10.20 -20.02
CA PRO A 294 -7.73 11.18 -18.94
C PRO A 294 -6.47 11.21 -18.07
N ALA A 295 -6.08 12.41 -17.64
CA ALA A 295 -5.00 12.56 -16.68
C ALA A 295 -5.26 11.69 -15.43
N ASP A 296 -4.18 11.27 -14.77
CA ASP A 296 -4.22 10.46 -13.54
C ASP A 296 -4.86 9.07 -13.70
N THR A 297 -4.98 8.56 -14.94
CA THR A 297 -5.44 7.18 -15.19
C THR A 297 -4.35 6.18 -14.83
N ILE A 298 -4.59 5.38 -13.79
CA ILE A 298 -3.65 4.37 -13.29
C ILE A 298 -4.14 2.95 -13.62
N LEU A 299 -3.27 2.15 -14.23
CA LEU A 299 -3.48 0.74 -14.52
C LEU A 299 -2.78 -0.12 -13.47
N ALA A 300 -3.54 -0.84 -12.65
CA ALA A 300 -3.01 -1.83 -11.72
C ALA A 300 -2.34 -3.02 -12.46
N PRO A 301 -1.48 -3.81 -11.80
CA PRO A 301 -0.98 -5.07 -12.33
C PRO A 301 -2.11 -5.99 -12.79
N GLY A 302 -2.07 -6.45 -14.04
CA GLY A 302 -3.16 -7.24 -14.64
C GLY A 302 -4.47 -6.49 -14.88
N GLY A 303 -4.48 -5.17 -14.68
CA GLY A 303 -5.64 -4.31 -14.83
C GLY A 303 -5.95 -3.95 -16.29
N TYR A 304 -7.15 -3.40 -16.47
CA TYR A 304 -7.68 -2.97 -17.77
C TYR A 304 -8.12 -1.51 -17.72
N TYR A 305 -7.98 -0.81 -18.84
CA TYR A 305 -8.55 0.52 -19.05
C TYR A 305 -9.35 0.51 -20.34
N VAL A 306 -10.59 0.99 -20.29
CA VAL A 306 -11.50 1.00 -21.43
C VAL A 306 -11.84 2.43 -21.82
N MET A 307 -11.57 2.78 -23.07
CA MET A 307 -11.96 4.05 -23.68
C MET A 307 -13.16 3.83 -24.59
N GLU A 308 -14.31 4.39 -24.24
CA GLU A 308 -15.49 4.40 -25.10
C GLU A 308 -15.47 5.56 -26.09
N MET A 309 -15.94 5.29 -27.30
CA MET A 309 -15.94 6.21 -28.44
C MET A 309 -17.21 6.04 -29.30
N THR A 310 -17.40 6.93 -30.25
CA THR A 310 -18.59 6.94 -31.12
C THR A 310 -18.19 7.40 -32.52
N ASN A 311 -18.38 6.53 -33.52
CA ASN A 311 -18.00 6.78 -34.92
C ASN A 311 -16.52 7.16 -35.07
N TYR A 312 -15.65 6.50 -34.31
CA TYR A 312 -14.21 6.69 -34.30
C TYR A 312 -13.47 5.62 -35.11
N LEU A 313 -13.86 4.35 -34.96
CA LEU A 313 -13.27 3.21 -35.64
C LEU A 313 -14.07 2.80 -36.88
N ASN A 314 -13.42 2.67 -38.04
CA ASN A 314 -14.09 2.37 -39.30
C ASN A 314 -14.49 0.89 -39.44
N ASN A 315 -15.75 0.62 -39.82
CA ASN A 315 -16.29 -0.74 -39.97
C ASN A 315 -15.71 -1.52 -41.16
N THR A 316 -15.11 -0.83 -42.14
CA THR A 316 -14.54 -1.44 -43.35
C THR A 316 -13.03 -1.68 -43.25
N GLY A 317 -12.42 -1.36 -42.11
CA GLY A 317 -10.99 -1.48 -41.83
C GLY A 317 -10.39 -0.16 -41.38
N ASP A 318 -9.47 -0.26 -40.43
CA ASP A 318 -8.80 0.86 -39.77
C ASP A 318 -7.53 0.41 -39.04
N ASP A 319 -6.83 1.37 -38.44
CA ASP A 319 -5.81 1.08 -37.42
C ASP A 319 -6.37 1.36 -36.01
N VAL A 320 -5.78 0.72 -35.01
CA VAL A 320 -5.84 1.14 -33.62
C VAL A 320 -4.41 1.34 -33.16
N ARG A 321 -4.09 2.51 -32.65
CA ARG A 321 -2.74 2.92 -32.25
C ARG A 321 -2.76 3.43 -30.83
N LEU A 322 -1.90 2.87 -29.99
CA LEU A 322 -1.56 3.43 -28.69
C LEU A 322 -0.29 4.27 -28.82
N LEU A 323 -0.39 5.55 -28.50
CA LEU A 323 0.73 6.49 -28.51
C LEU A 323 1.11 6.90 -27.08
N GLY A 324 2.38 7.20 -26.87
CA GLY A 324 2.90 7.75 -25.62
C GLY A 324 2.31 9.12 -25.30
N SER A 325 2.59 9.65 -24.10
CA SER A 325 2.06 10.94 -23.66
C SER A 325 2.52 12.14 -24.51
N ASP A 326 3.59 11.97 -25.29
CA ASP A 326 4.06 12.92 -26.30
C ASP A 326 3.16 13.00 -27.55
N GLY A 327 2.19 12.10 -27.69
CA GLY A 327 1.28 12.01 -28.84
C GLY A 327 1.97 11.55 -30.14
N ALA A 328 3.19 11.01 -30.06
CA ALA A 328 4.00 10.68 -31.23
C ALA A 328 4.65 9.29 -31.16
N THR A 329 5.16 8.90 -29.99
CA THR A 329 5.84 7.60 -29.82
C THR A 329 4.82 6.47 -29.89
N LEU A 330 5.02 5.51 -30.80
CA LEU A 330 4.12 4.35 -30.94
C LEU A 330 4.44 3.29 -29.89
N TYR A 331 3.46 2.96 -29.05
CA TYR A 331 3.58 1.94 -28.00
C TYR A 331 3.06 0.58 -28.46
N ASP A 332 1.91 0.58 -29.14
CA ASP A 332 1.30 -0.63 -29.68
C ASP A 332 0.37 -0.28 -30.84
N THR A 333 0.14 -1.22 -31.74
CA THR A 333 -0.79 -1.01 -32.86
C THR A 333 -1.37 -2.31 -33.39
N TYR A 334 -2.56 -2.21 -33.96
CA TYR A 334 -3.17 -3.28 -34.73
C TYR A 334 -3.99 -2.73 -35.90
N THR A 335 -3.73 -3.25 -37.09
CA THR A 335 -4.50 -2.97 -38.31
C THR A 335 -5.54 -4.05 -38.53
N TYR A 336 -6.79 -3.66 -38.81
CA TYR A 336 -7.87 -4.60 -39.06
C TYR A 336 -8.63 -4.30 -40.36
N GLY A 337 -9.32 -5.32 -40.88
CA GLY A 337 -10.17 -5.23 -42.08
C GLY A 337 -11.64 -4.98 -41.73
N SER A 338 -12.57 -5.55 -42.50
CA SER A 338 -13.99 -5.47 -42.17
C SER A 338 -14.32 -6.12 -40.83
N THR A 339 -15.23 -5.53 -40.07
CA THR A 339 -15.67 -6.02 -38.76
C THR A 339 -17.04 -6.71 -38.81
N ILE A 340 -17.39 -7.43 -37.75
CA ILE A 340 -18.71 -8.04 -37.50
C ILE A 340 -19.36 -7.29 -36.34
N TYR A 341 -20.65 -6.96 -36.47
CA TYR A 341 -21.39 -6.29 -35.39
C TYR A 341 -21.32 -7.07 -34.07
N ASP A 342 -21.12 -6.33 -32.97
CA ASP A 342 -21.03 -6.84 -31.61
C ASP A 342 -19.92 -7.90 -31.39
N ARG A 343 -18.90 -7.94 -32.26
CA ARG A 343 -17.70 -8.78 -32.08
C ARG A 343 -16.46 -7.90 -31.99
N SER A 344 -15.51 -8.33 -31.16
CA SER A 344 -14.26 -7.64 -30.93
C SER A 344 -13.10 -8.28 -31.70
N PHE A 345 -12.02 -7.52 -31.79
CA PHE A 345 -10.68 -8.08 -31.98
C PHE A 345 -10.04 -8.12 -30.59
N CYS A 346 -9.42 -9.24 -30.23
CA CYS A 346 -8.93 -9.47 -28.87
C CYS A 346 -7.58 -10.21 -28.87
N ARG A 347 -6.74 -9.99 -27.86
CA ARG A 347 -5.55 -10.81 -27.62
C ARG A 347 -5.88 -12.00 -26.71
N ILE A 348 -5.54 -13.22 -27.13
CA ILE A 348 -5.75 -14.44 -26.34
C ILE A 348 -4.40 -15.16 -26.10
N PRO A 349 -4.01 -15.44 -24.84
CA PRO A 349 -4.54 -14.81 -23.61
C PRO A 349 -4.32 -13.29 -23.62
N ASN A 350 -4.77 -12.56 -22.59
CA ASN A 350 -4.52 -11.11 -22.49
C ASN A 350 -3.03 -10.77 -22.73
N GLY A 351 -2.79 -9.74 -23.53
CA GLY A 351 -1.43 -9.37 -23.98
C GLY A 351 -0.78 -10.32 -24.99
N GLY A 352 -1.42 -11.46 -25.31
CA GLY A 352 -0.97 -12.48 -26.25
C GLY A 352 -1.20 -12.14 -27.72
N THR A 353 -1.67 -13.12 -28.50
CA THR A 353 -1.81 -12.98 -29.97
C THR A 353 -3.20 -12.49 -30.35
N TRP A 354 -3.29 -11.59 -31.34
CA TRP A 354 -4.55 -11.09 -31.86
C TRP A 354 -5.40 -12.18 -32.52
N THR A 355 -6.68 -12.18 -32.18
CA THR A 355 -7.75 -13.00 -32.74
C THR A 355 -8.88 -12.07 -33.17
N SER A 356 -9.48 -12.33 -34.33
CA SER A 356 -10.62 -11.55 -34.85
C SER A 356 -11.95 -12.22 -34.54
N GLY A 357 -12.98 -11.40 -34.34
CA GLY A 357 -14.35 -11.91 -34.18
C GLY A 357 -14.54 -12.61 -32.85
N CYS A 358 -13.90 -12.14 -31.77
CA CYS A 358 -14.04 -12.65 -30.42
C CYS A 358 -15.41 -12.29 -29.82
N THR A 359 -15.81 -13.04 -28.79
CA THR A 359 -16.89 -12.58 -27.91
C THR A 359 -16.32 -11.47 -27.06
N ALA A 360 -16.95 -10.29 -27.13
CA ALA A 360 -16.45 -9.11 -26.44
C ALA A 360 -16.45 -9.26 -24.92
N THR A 361 -15.31 -8.95 -24.29
CA THR A 361 -15.05 -9.11 -22.84
C THR A 361 -14.65 -7.80 -22.18
N LYS A 362 -15.23 -6.68 -22.61
CA LYS A 362 -14.97 -5.32 -22.10
C LYS A 362 -14.74 -5.24 -20.59
N GLY A 363 -13.52 -4.88 -20.18
CA GLY A 363 -13.10 -4.72 -18.78
C GLY A 363 -12.87 -6.04 -18.02
N LEU A 364 -12.85 -7.18 -18.71
CA LEU A 364 -12.72 -8.52 -18.17
C LEU A 364 -11.67 -9.31 -18.96
N PRO A 365 -11.17 -10.44 -18.43
CA PRO A 365 -10.22 -11.27 -19.17
C PRO A 365 -10.80 -11.81 -20.48
N ASN A 366 -10.01 -11.72 -21.57
CA ASN A 366 -10.35 -12.32 -22.87
C ASN A 366 -10.43 -13.85 -22.77
N GLN A 367 -11.42 -14.45 -23.44
CA GLN A 367 -11.71 -15.90 -23.43
C GLN A 367 -11.62 -16.55 -24.80
#